data_AF-A0ABD3UWG2-F1
#
_entry.id   AF-A0ABD3UWG2-F1
#
_cell.length_a   1.000
_cell.length_b   1.000
_cell.length_c   1.000
_cell.angle_alpha   90.00
_cell.angle_beta   90.00
_cell.angle_gamma   90.00
#
_symmetry.space_group_name_H-M   'P 1'
#
loop_
_entity.id
_entity.type
_entity.pdbx_description
1 polymer ?
#
loop_
_entity_poly.entity_id
_entity_poly.type
_entity_poly.pdbx_seq_one_letter_code
_entity_poly.pdbx_strand_id
1 'polypeptide(L)'
;MDLKWQKTLNELLTSKWHELKNTIVMRDIADHLIHRRLITLDYWMGLRAKPVPESERTEDYLSHVMKFPIERYHQFLEVLMECGHEHLVQKLAINMDGTISPADSFRVKDNRKIPSARKSRAPASTAEQERLENAQGKGLQIIEWSAVTSPDFDRTSVKMGQQTQLGHTSQPILSHDKTREDILIMREEIVKAKEINLDKKEDDLKEIEKNLRKMQQDLKAKEDKLERERSELVIALKAQNETMERQLSARDETKMRQLQIDIAKLREEMGTDKEDREVLHEKFEEHQNIVEDLTSRVTKMEYKSDEDENQLRREITELQLELEKVKSEFEEELNSLESKIKEKENESEKLKKDVKELKNSSNNLQNRVVFLEENKKKADKETDAYEKQIIELKDLLEQKEQQCKEISEHLADTEAERDDLAEEVSNLKERVAKLQAERRTLEQEKKVLLGRCRVPGWNTRNPGGSRNSTINK
;
A
#
# COMPACT_ATOMS: atom_id res chain seq x y z
N MET A 1 -3.29 -11.05 26.19
CA MET A 1 -3.76 -12.48 26.26
C MET A 1 -2.85 -13.41 25.45
N ASP A 2 -1.75 -12.89 24.90
CA ASP A 2 -1.02 -13.42 23.75
C ASP A 2 -0.46 -14.83 23.88
N LEU A 3 0.14 -15.19 25.01
CA LEU A 3 0.96 -16.41 25.12
C LEU A 3 0.25 -17.70 24.69
N LYS A 4 -1.08 -17.81 24.87
CA LYS A 4 -1.86 -18.94 24.37
C LYS A 4 -1.99 -18.92 22.84
N TRP A 5 -2.41 -17.78 22.29
CA TRP A 5 -2.59 -17.61 20.84
C TRP A 5 -1.26 -17.74 20.09
N GLN A 6 -0.20 -17.10 20.59
CA GLN A 6 1.15 -17.18 20.03
C GLN A 6 1.70 -18.62 20.06
N LYS A 7 1.38 -19.41 21.10
CA LYS A 7 1.73 -20.84 21.15
C LYS A 7 0.96 -21.66 20.10
N THR A 8 -0.37 -21.52 20.00
CA THR A 8 -1.16 -22.20 18.96
C THR A 8 -0.67 -21.81 17.56
N LEU A 9 -0.34 -20.54 17.34
CA LEU A 9 0.18 -20.05 16.07
C LEU A 9 1.54 -20.64 15.71
N ASN A 10 2.49 -20.67 16.65
CA ASN A 10 3.79 -21.29 16.43
C ASN A 10 3.66 -22.81 16.16
N GLU A 11 2.75 -23.50 16.84
CA GLU A 11 2.48 -24.93 16.60
C GLU A 11 1.86 -25.17 15.21
N LEU A 12 0.86 -24.38 14.82
CA LEU A 12 0.22 -24.45 13.51
C LEU A 12 1.20 -24.14 12.38
N LEU A 13 2.02 -23.09 12.55
CA LEU A 13 3.02 -22.70 11.56
C LEU A 13 4.17 -23.69 11.47
N THR A 14 4.64 -24.27 12.57
CA THR A 14 5.65 -25.33 12.52
C THR A 14 5.12 -26.56 11.75
N SER A 15 3.84 -26.90 11.95
CA SER A 15 3.13 -27.95 11.21
C SER A 15 2.93 -27.62 9.72
N LYS A 16 2.79 -26.34 9.38
CA LYS A 16 2.52 -25.85 8.02
C LYS A 16 3.69 -25.21 7.29
N TRP A 17 4.87 -25.14 7.90
CA TRP A 17 6.00 -24.34 7.44
C TRP A 17 6.43 -24.68 6.01
N HIS A 18 6.54 -25.97 5.71
CA HIS A 18 6.92 -26.45 4.39
C HIS A 18 5.83 -26.19 3.32
N GLU A 19 4.56 -26.11 3.72
CA GLU A 19 3.45 -25.76 2.83
C GLU A 19 3.48 -24.26 2.49
N LEU A 20 3.65 -23.37 3.48
CA LEU A 20 3.86 -21.93 3.23
C LEU A 20 5.11 -21.68 2.36
N LYS A 21 6.27 -22.21 2.79
CA LYS A 21 7.60 -21.97 2.20
C LYS A 21 7.70 -22.35 0.72
N ASN A 22 6.91 -23.33 0.28
CA ASN A 22 6.90 -23.81 -1.11
C ASN A 22 5.75 -23.20 -1.96
N THR A 23 4.70 -22.65 -1.34
CA THR A 23 3.51 -22.14 -2.04
C THR A 23 3.54 -20.62 -2.23
N ILE A 24 4.22 -19.89 -1.34
CA ILE A 24 4.34 -18.43 -1.39
C ILE A 24 5.62 -18.03 -2.13
N VAL A 25 5.45 -17.36 -3.27
CA VAL A 25 6.52 -16.64 -3.97
C VAL A 25 6.57 -15.23 -3.39
N MET A 26 7.68 -14.85 -2.75
CA MET A 26 7.79 -13.56 -2.06
C MET A 26 7.60 -12.37 -3.00
N ARG A 27 8.07 -12.48 -4.24
CA ARG A 27 7.91 -11.45 -5.26
C ARG A 27 6.46 -11.02 -5.48
N ASP A 28 5.53 -11.96 -5.44
CA ASP A 28 4.15 -11.74 -5.88
C ASP A 28 3.30 -11.08 -4.77
N ILE A 29 3.72 -11.26 -3.51
CA ILE A 29 3.09 -10.63 -2.34
C ILE A 29 3.80 -9.36 -1.84
N ALA A 30 5.09 -9.16 -2.17
CA ALA A 30 5.94 -8.10 -1.60
C ALA A 30 5.34 -6.68 -1.67
N ASP A 31 4.78 -6.29 -2.82
CA ASP A 31 4.26 -4.92 -3.01
C ASP A 31 3.03 -4.65 -2.12
N HIS A 32 2.15 -5.65 -1.93
CA HIS A 32 1.01 -5.57 -1.01
C HIS A 32 1.46 -5.47 0.45
N LEU A 33 2.51 -6.21 0.83
CA LEU A 33 3.11 -6.16 2.17
C LEU A 33 3.78 -4.82 2.47
N ILE A 34 4.45 -4.21 1.48
CA ILE A 34 5.04 -2.86 1.60
C ILE A 34 3.94 -1.81 1.69
N HIS A 35 2.90 -1.91 0.85
CA HIS A 35 1.75 -1.00 0.87
C HIS A 35 1.04 -0.97 2.24
N ARG A 36 0.80 -2.16 2.82
CA ARG A 36 0.23 -2.32 4.18
C ARG A 36 1.26 -2.14 5.32
N ARG A 37 2.49 -1.69 5.01
CA ARG A 37 3.59 -1.40 5.97
C ARG A 37 3.99 -2.58 6.87
N LEU A 38 3.79 -3.82 6.40
CA LEU A 38 4.22 -5.04 7.10
C LEU A 38 5.74 -5.25 7.01
N ILE A 39 6.36 -4.73 5.95
CA ILE A 39 7.82 -4.60 5.77
C ILE A 39 8.16 -3.25 5.14
N THR A 40 9.40 -2.80 5.32
CA THR A 40 9.94 -1.64 4.60
C THR A 40 10.48 -2.04 3.22
N LEU A 41 10.55 -1.08 2.30
CA LEU A 41 11.14 -1.28 0.98
C LEU A 41 12.62 -1.71 1.09
N ASP A 42 13.38 -1.13 2.02
CA ASP A 42 14.80 -1.46 2.23
C ASP A 42 14.99 -2.91 2.71
N TYR A 43 14.10 -3.40 3.57
CA TYR A 43 14.13 -4.79 4.03
C TYR A 43 13.81 -5.76 2.88
N TRP A 44 12.83 -5.43 2.02
CA TRP A 44 12.55 -6.20 0.81
C TRP A 44 13.74 -6.21 -0.16
N MET A 45 14.34 -5.05 -0.43
CA MET A 45 15.50 -4.92 -1.30
C MET A 45 16.72 -5.69 -0.75
N GLY A 46 16.92 -5.67 0.57
CA GLY A 46 17.92 -6.49 1.25
C GLY A 46 17.69 -7.99 1.10
N LEU A 47 16.45 -8.47 1.30
CA LEU A 47 16.08 -9.88 1.08
C LEU A 47 16.26 -10.31 -0.39
N ARG A 48 15.81 -9.46 -1.32
CA ARG A 48 15.91 -9.70 -2.77
C ARG A 48 17.37 -9.74 -3.27
N ALA A 49 18.27 -9.00 -2.62
CA ALA A 49 19.70 -9.01 -2.94
C ALA A 49 20.45 -10.25 -2.41
N LYS A 50 19.90 -11.01 -1.45
CA LYS A 50 20.53 -12.24 -0.95
C LYS A 50 20.57 -13.32 -2.05
N PRO A 51 21.71 -13.97 -2.32
CA PRO A 51 21.84 -15.05 -3.31
C PRO A 51 21.35 -16.41 -2.76
N VAL A 52 20.20 -16.41 -2.08
CA VAL A 52 19.56 -17.60 -1.50
C VAL A 52 18.34 -18.03 -2.35
N PRO A 53 17.89 -19.30 -2.28
CA PRO A 53 16.63 -19.75 -2.87
C PRO A 53 15.42 -18.91 -2.43
N GLU A 54 14.41 -18.75 -3.29
CA GLU A 54 13.19 -17.98 -2.96
C GLU A 54 12.53 -18.51 -1.68
N SER A 55 12.50 -19.84 -1.50
CA SER A 55 12.00 -20.49 -0.29
C SER A 55 12.73 -20.07 0.99
N GLU A 56 14.04 -19.81 0.94
CA GLU A 56 14.79 -19.30 2.09
C GLU A 56 14.49 -17.82 2.35
N ARG A 57 14.19 -17.01 1.31
CA ARG A 57 13.65 -15.65 1.48
C ARG A 57 12.27 -15.68 2.15
N THR A 58 11.39 -16.60 1.74
CA THR A 58 10.06 -16.79 2.34
C THR A 58 10.20 -17.19 3.82
N GLU A 59 11.16 -18.04 4.17
CA GLU A 59 11.45 -18.45 5.55
C GLU A 59 12.00 -17.32 6.42
N ASP A 60 12.98 -16.56 5.93
CA ASP A 60 13.52 -15.35 6.59
C ASP A 60 12.39 -14.32 6.85
N TYR A 61 11.55 -14.10 5.83
CA TYR A 61 10.44 -13.16 5.87
C TYR A 61 9.34 -13.59 6.85
N LEU A 62 8.86 -14.84 6.77
CA LEU A 62 7.84 -15.35 7.70
C LEU A 62 8.38 -15.29 9.13
N SER A 63 9.65 -15.66 9.35
CA SER A 63 10.34 -15.54 10.64
C SER A 63 10.49 -14.11 11.16
N HIS A 64 10.22 -13.10 10.34
CA HIS A 64 10.10 -11.69 10.72
C HIS A 64 8.64 -11.32 11.03
N VAL A 65 7.69 -11.72 10.16
CA VAL A 65 6.24 -11.50 10.39
C VAL A 65 5.77 -12.12 11.71
N MET A 66 6.20 -13.33 12.02
CA MET A 66 5.75 -14.06 13.21
C MET A 66 6.25 -13.48 14.55
N LYS A 67 7.09 -12.45 14.50
CA LYS A 67 7.55 -11.71 15.69
C LYS A 67 6.69 -10.49 16.01
N PHE A 68 5.69 -10.18 15.20
CA PHE A 68 4.81 -9.03 15.40
C PHE A 68 3.49 -9.38 16.12
N PRO A 69 2.79 -8.36 16.66
CA PRO A 69 1.46 -8.53 17.27
C PRO A 69 0.39 -9.12 16.33
N ILE A 70 -0.67 -9.64 16.94
CA ILE A 70 -1.82 -10.30 16.30
C ILE A 70 -2.44 -9.50 15.15
N GLU A 71 -2.47 -8.17 15.25
CA GLU A 71 -2.99 -7.26 14.23
C GLU A 71 -2.20 -7.35 12.91
N ARG A 72 -0.86 -7.48 12.99
CA ARG A 72 -0.02 -7.65 11.78
C ARG A 72 -0.16 -9.04 11.17
N TYR A 73 -0.46 -10.05 11.97
CA TYR A 73 -0.78 -11.38 11.44
C TYR A 73 -2.10 -11.39 10.66
N HIS A 74 -3.14 -10.72 11.17
CA HIS A 74 -4.40 -10.57 10.42
C HIS A 74 -4.19 -9.78 9.11
N GLN A 75 -3.41 -8.69 9.13
CA GLN A 75 -3.03 -7.95 7.93
C GLN A 75 -2.23 -8.79 6.92
N PHE A 76 -1.38 -9.72 7.40
CA PHE A 76 -0.67 -10.67 6.53
C PHE A 76 -1.64 -11.70 5.91
N LEU A 77 -2.61 -12.22 6.67
CA LEU A 77 -3.66 -13.09 6.13
C LEU A 77 -4.54 -12.37 5.09
N GLU A 78 -4.83 -11.07 5.28
CA GLU A 78 -5.53 -10.27 4.27
C GLU A 78 -4.72 -10.16 2.97
N VAL A 79 -3.40 -9.92 3.03
CA VAL A 79 -2.55 -9.92 1.82
C VAL A 79 -2.52 -11.29 1.14
N LEU A 80 -2.51 -12.39 1.90
CA LEU A 80 -2.62 -13.72 1.31
C LEU A 80 -3.98 -13.94 0.61
N MET A 81 -5.08 -13.34 1.07
CA MET A 81 -6.35 -13.35 0.33
C MET A 81 -6.27 -12.47 -0.93
N GLU A 82 -5.75 -11.24 -0.82
CA GLU A 82 -5.59 -10.29 -1.93
C GLU A 82 -4.73 -10.87 -3.08
N CYS A 83 -3.74 -11.70 -2.74
CA CYS A 83 -2.88 -12.41 -3.70
C CYS A 83 -3.39 -13.82 -4.10
N GLY A 84 -4.62 -14.21 -3.77
CA GLY A 84 -5.24 -15.46 -4.21
C GLY A 84 -4.81 -16.74 -3.45
N HIS A 85 -4.07 -16.62 -2.35
CA HIS A 85 -3.68 -17.72 -1.47
C HIS A 85 -4.77 -18.06 -0.42
N GLU A 86 -6.06 -17.91 -0.75
CA GLU A 86 -7.22 -18.19 0.14
C GLU A 86 -7.13 -19.55 0.84
N HIS A 87 -6.65 -20.57 0.12
CA HIS A 87 -6.48 -21.94 0.60
C HIS A 87 -5.37 -22.09 1.66
N LEU A 88 -4.42 -21.15 1.76
CA LEU A 88 -3.49 -21.05 2.88
C LEU A 88 -4.15 -20.31 4.04
N VAL A 89 -4.89 -19.23 3.77
CA VAL A 89 -5.58 -18.45 4.81
C VAL A 89 -6.60 -19.31 5.57
N GLN A 90 -7.38 -20.14 4.89
CA GLN A 90 -8.28 -21.12 5.52
C GLN A 90 -7.55 -22.15 6.41
N LYS A 91 -6.27 -22.44 6.15
CA LYS A 91 -5.43 -23.36 6.95
C LYS A 91 -4.68 -22.65 8.09
N LEU A 92 -4.72 -21.32 8.11
CA LEU A 92 -3.94 -20.44 8.99
C LEU A 92 -4.81 -19.49 9.83
N ALA A 93 -6.12 -19.49 9.61
CA ALA A 93 -7.12 -18.75 10.38
C ALA A 93 -7.22 -19.30 11.81
N ILE A 94 -6.63 -18.59 12.76
CA ILE A 94 -6.80 -18.81 14.20
C ILE A 94 -7.68 -17.69 14.75
N ASN A 95 -8.72 -18.05 15.51
CA ASN A 95 -9.59 -17.11 16.20
C ASN A 95 -8.85 -16.40 17.37
N MET A 96 -9.35 -15.25 17.79
CA MET A 96 -8.83 -14.46 18.93
C MET A 96 -8.68 -15.24 20.24
N ASP A 97 -9.44 -16.32 20.44
CA ASP A 97 -9.39 -17.19 21.63
C ASP A 97 -8.31 -18.30 21.55
N GLY A 98 -7.60 -18.39 20.43
CA GLY A 98 -6.62 -19.43 20.14
C GLY A 98 -7.22 -20.75 19.65
N THR A 99 -8.47 -20.78 19.20
CA THR A 99 -9.06 -21.92 18.47
C THR A 99 -8.80 -21.81 16.96
N ILE A 100 -8.69 -22.95 16.27
CA ILE A 100 -8.59 -22.97 14.80
C ILE A 100 -9.98 -22.65 14.24
N SER A 101 -10.07 -21.69 13.33
CA SER A 101 -11.35 -21.26 12.75
C SER A 101 -11.86 -22.28 11.72
N PRO A 102 -13.16 -22.65 11.73
CA PRO A 102 -13.75 -23.39 10.62
C PRO A 102 -13.64 -22.60 9.31
N ALA A 103 -13.32 -23.26 8.20
CA ALA A 103 -12.92 -22.62 6.94
C ALA A 103 -13.97 -21.67 6.33
N ASP A 104 -15.25 -21.79 6.70
CA ASP A 104 -16.34 -20.93 6.23
C ASP A 104 -16.35 -19.51 6.85
N SER A 105 -15.59 -19.25 7.92
CA SER A 105 -15.63 -17.98 8.66
C SER A 105 -15.11 -16.76 7.88
N PHE A 106 -14.26 -16.99 6.88
CA PHE A 106 -13.59 -15.94 6.08
C PHE A 106 -14.26 -15.62 4.73
N ARG A 107 -15.48 -16.10 4.46
CA ARG A 107 -16.22 -15.70 3.24
C ARG A 107 -16.60 -14.22 3.27
N VAL A 108 -15.80 -13.41 2.57
CA VAL A 108 -16.09 -12.00 2.29
C VAL A 108 -17.46 -11.86 1.63
N LYS A 109 -18.28 -10.91 2.11
CA LYS A 109 -19.55 -10.56 1.47
C LYS A 109 -19.26 -9.74 0.21
N ASP A 110 -19.33 -10.39 -0.95
CA ASP A 110 -19.13 -9.75 -2.26
C ASP A 110 -20.18 -8.66 -2.54
N ASN A 111 -19.83 -7.42 -2.20
CA ASN A 111 -20.71 -6.25 -2.28
C ASN A 111 -20.25 -5.23 -3.34
N ARG A 112 -19.54 -5.69 -4.39
CA ARG A 112 -19.04 -4.85 -5.50
C ARG A 112 -19.74 -5.17 -6.82
N LYS A 113 -20.95 -4.62 -7.02
CA LYS A 113 -21.57 -4.55 -8.35
C LYS A 113 -20.73 -3.62 -9.25
N ILE A 114 -19.97 -4.18 -10.18
CA ILE A 114 -19.28 -3.40 -11.22
C ILE A 114 -20.31 -3.00 -12.30
N PRO A 115 -20.48 -1.70 -12.63
CA PRO A 115 -21.41 -1.26 -13.66
C PRO A 115 -20.86 -1.56 -15.07
N SER A 116 -21.41 -2.59 -15.73
CA SER A 116 -21.07 -2.93 -17.11
C SER A 116 -21.58 -1.86 -18.08
N ALA A 117 -20.68 -1.02 -18.60
CA ALA A 117 -20.99 -0.01 -19.60
C ALA A 117 -21.46 -0.65 -20.93
N ARG A 118 -22.77 -0.67 -21.17
CA ARG A 118 -23.37 -1.22 -22.40
C ARG A 118 -23.72 -0.10 -23.37
N LYS A 119 -23.11 -0.12 -24.56
CA LYS A 119 -23.30 0.89 -25.62
C LYS A 119 -24.79 1.03 -26.00
N SER A 120 -25.31 2.25 -25.89
CA SER A 120 -26.60 2.63 -26.47
C SER A 120 -26.49 2.69 -27.99
N ARG A 121 -27.06 1.70 -28.67
CA ARG A 121 -27.32 1.72 -30.12
C ARG A 121 -28.83 1.60 -30.32
N ALA A 122 -29.43 2.62 -30.94
CA ALA A 122 -30.84 2.57 -31.32
C ALA A 122 -31.09 1.50 -32.40
N PRO A 123 -32.33 1.02 -32.50
CA PRO A 123 -32.95 0.88 -33.81
C PRO A 123 -34.24 1.71 -33.90
N ALA A 124 -34.60 2.05 -35.13
CA ALA A 124 -35.92 2.56 -35.47
C ALA A 124 -36.78 1.45 -36.11
N SER A 125 -38.03 1.79 -36.41
CA SER A 125 -38.82 1.29 -37.55
C SER A 125 -39.13 -0.21 -37.67
N THR A 126 -40.42 -0.50 -37.45
CA THR A 126 -41.30 -1.32 -38.33
C THR A 126 -41.23 -2.86 -38.29
N ALA A 127 -42.41 -3.42 -37.97
CA ALA A 127 -43.02 -4.71 -38.35
C ALA A 127 -42.18 -5.91 -38.82
N GLU A 128 -42.26 -6.98 -38.03
CA GLU A 128 -42.57 -8.37 -38.41
C GLU A 128 -43.05 -9.06 -37.09
N GLN A 129 -44.18 -9.80 -37.00
CA GLN A 129 -44.46 -11.13 -37.55
C GLN A 129 -43.29 -12.12 -37.26
N GLU A 130 -43.39 -13.22 -36.50
CA GLU A 130 -44.49 -13.95 -35.83
C GLU A 130 -43.91 -14.79 -34.64
N ARG A 131 -44.50 -15.82 -33.99
CA ARG A 131 -45.83 -16.51 -33.94
C ARG A 131 -45.87 -17.35 -32.63
N LEU A 132 -47.05 -17.68 -32.07
CA LEU A 132 -47.32 -18.83 -31.15
C LEU A 132 -46.67 -18.75 -29.72
N GLU A 133 -47.17 -19.39 -28.65
CA GLU A 133 -48.40 -20.17 -28.42
C GLU A 133 -48.79 -20.26 -26.92
N ASN A 134 -50.09 -20.54 -26.65
CA ASN A 134 -50.69 -21.33 -25.55
C ASN A 134 -50.31 -21.07 -24.06
N ALA A 135 -51.19 -21.17 -23.06
CA ALA A 135 -52.66 -21.35 -22.96
C ALA A 135 -53.08 -20.71 -21.60
N GLN A 136 -54.33 -20.47 -21.21
CA GLN A 136 -55.64 -21.13 -21.41
C GLN A 136 -56.73 -20.03 -21.55
N GLY A 137 -57.95 -20.20 -22.09
CA GLY A 137 -58.80 -21.38 -22.27
C GLY A 137 -59.74 -21.54 -21.07
N LYS A 138 -61.09 -21.54 -21.16
CA LYS A 138 -62.06 -21.56 -22.29
C LYS A 138 -63.33 -20.80 -21.80
N GLY A 139 -64.31 -20.34 -22.60
CA GLY A 139 -64.57 -20.55 -24.03
C GLY A 139 -65.68 -21.57 -24.28
N LEU A 140 -66.92 -21.12 -24.54
CA LEU A 140 -67.98 -21.89 -25.24
C LEU A 140 -69.15 -21.00 -25.64
N GLN A 141 -69.35 -20.79 -26.95
CA GLN A 141 -70.55 -20.21 -27.55
C GLN A 141 -70.70 -20.78 -28.96
N ILE A 142 -71.94 -20.88 -29.46
CA ILE A 142 -72.31 -21.31 -30.83
C ILE A 142 -71.95 -22.76 -31.21
N ILE A 143 -72.99 -23.60 -31.32
CA ILE A 143 -73.11 -24.53 -32.46
C ILE A 143 -74.54 -24.40 -32.98
N GLU A 144 -74.67 -23.99 -34.25
CA GLU A 144 -75.92 -24.07 -35.02
C GLU A 144 -76.31 -25.53 -35.25
N TRP A 145 -77.59 -25.88 -35.19
CA TRP A 145 -78.07 -27.13 -35.78
C TRP A 145 -78.96 -26.86 -36.98
N SER A 146 -78.42 -27.32 -38.11
CA SER A 146 -78.96 -27.50 -39.45
C SER A 146 -80.48 -27.63 -39.59
N ALA A 147 -80.96 -27.11 -40.72
CA ALA A 147 -82.31 -27.34 -41.22
C ALA A 147 -82.69 -28.83 -41.30
N VAL A 148 -83.97 -29.11 -41.03
CA VAL A 148 -84.68 -30.26 -41.61
C VAL A 148 -85.57 -29.70 -42.71
N THR A 149 -85.38 -30.17 -43.94
CA THR A 149 -86.15 -29.77 -45.11
C THR A 149 -87.54 -30.42 -45.16
N SER A 150 -88.40 -29.84 -46.00
CA SER A 150 -89.67 -30.36 -46.51
C SER A 150 -89.70 -31.88 -46.75
N PRO A 151 -90.91 -32.48 -46.80
CA PRO A 151 -91.43 -32.69 -48.14
C PRO A 151 -92.85 -32.15 -48.37
N ASP A 152 -93.06 -31.68 -49.60
CA ASP A 152 -94.36 -31.49 -50.20
C ASP A 152 -95.15 -32.80 -50.26
N PHE A 153 -96.48 -32.72 -50.18
CA PHE A 153 -97.35 -33.76 -50.70
C PHE A 153 -98.59 -33.19 -51.40
N ASP A 154 -98.36 -32.35 -52.40
CA ASP A 154 -99.36 -32.06 -53.42
C ASP A 154 -99.57 -33.30 -54.30
N ARG A 155 -100.60 -34.12 -54.00
CA ARG A 155 -101.14 -35.10 -54.95
C ARG A 155 -102.53 -35.66 -54.64
N THR A 156 -103.43 -35.40 -55.59
CA THR A 156 -104.44 -36.33 -56.14
C THR A 156 -105.43 -37.06 -55.21
N SER A 157 -106.70 -36.69 -55.41
CA SER A 157 -107.78 -37.62 -55.80
C SER A 157 -107.83 -39.03 -55.18
N VAL A 158 -108.68 -39.20 -54.16
CA VAL A 158 -109.48 -40.43 -54.03
C VAL A 158 -110.95 -40.11 -54.31
N LYS A 159 -111.31 -40.18 -55.60
CA LYS A 159 -112.68 -40.52 -55.99
C LYS A 159 -112.85 -42.04 -55.84
N MET A 160 -113.49 -42.47 -54.76
CA MET A 160 -114.40 -43.64 -54.79
C MET A 160 -115.61 -43.26 -53.94
N GLY A 161 -116.84 -43.15 -54.45
CA GLY A 161 -117.29 -43.31 -55.84
C GLY A 161 -117.91 -44.67 -56.11
N GLN A 162 -119.21 -44.65 -56.40
CA GLN A 162 -120.02 -45.68 -57.05
C GLN A 162 -120.10 -47.06 -56.38
N GLN A 163 -121.30 -47.40 -55.91
CA GLN A 163 -122.19 -48.43 -56.49
C GLN A 163 -123.54 -48.41 -55.73
N THR A 164 -124.71 -48.75 -56.29
CA THR A 164 -125.04 -49.34 -57.61
C THR A 164 -126.49 -48.99 -58.01
N GLN A 165 -126.74 -48.79 -59.32
CA GLN A 165 -127.96 -49.23 -60.07
C GLN A 165 -129.33 -48.58 -59.76
N LEU A 166 -130.34 -48.52 -60.67
CA LEU A 166 -130.43 -48.83 -62.12
C LEU A 166 -131.65 -48.13 -62.79
N GLY A 167 -131.65 -48.03 -64.13
CA GLY A 167 -132.85 -47.89 -64.99
C GLY A 167 -133.35 -46.45 -65.23
N HIS A 168 -133.72 -45.96 -66.43
CA HIS A 168 -134.14 -46.56 -67.72
C HIS A 168 -135.40 -47.46 -67.58
N THR A 169 -136.45 -47.41 -68.44
CA THR A 169 -136.59 -46.97 -69.86
C THR A 169 -138.01 -46.47 -70.23
N SER A 170 -138.08 -45.59 -71.26
CA SER A 170 -139.03 -45.55 -72.41
C SER A 170 -140.57 -45.52 -72.29
N GLN A 171 -141.21 -44.94 -73.34
CA GLN A 171 -142.65 -44.91 -73.67
C GLN A 171 -143.11 -46.24 -74.36
N PRO A 172 -144.42 -46.56 -74.45
CA PRO A 172 -145.39 -46.01 -75.45
C PRO A 172 -146.69 -45.47 -74.79
N ILE A 173 -147.61 -44.69 -75.38
CA ILE A 173 -148.31 -44.65 -76.69
C ILE A 173 -149.48 -45.67 -76.85
N LEU A 174 -150.72 -45.14 -76.75
CA LEU A 174 -152.03 -45.61 -77.25
C LEU A 174 -152.60 -46.99 -76.81
N SER A 175 -153.82 -46.99 -76.23
CA SER A 175 -155.06 -47.32 -76.98
C SER A 175 -156.36 -47.36 -76.12
N HIS A 176 -157.50 -47.14 -76.79
CA HIS A 176 -158.91 -47.47 -76.48
C HIS A 176 -159.57 -47.23 -75.10
N ASP A 177 -160.54 -46.31 -75.12
CA ASP A 177 -161.95 -46.49 -74.73
C ASP A 177 -162.34 -47.44 -73.58
N LYS A 178 -162.80 -46.86 -72.46
CA LYS A 178 -164.18 -47.07 -71.92
C LYS A 178 -164.52 -46.24 -70.67
N THR A 179 -165.77 -45.75 -70.65
CA THR A 179 -166.62 -45.37 -69.49
C THR A 179 -166.12 -44.33 -68.47
N ARG A 180 -167.07 -43.70 -67.77
CA ARG A 180 -166.87 -42.42 -67.03
C ARG A 180 -166.76 -42.59 -65.51
N GLU A 181 -167.15 -43.73 -64.97
CA GLU A 181 -167.21 -44.02 -63.52
C GLU A 181 -165.83 -44.14 -62.85
N ASP A 182 -164.89 -44.88 -63.46
CA ASP A 182 -163.65 -45.33 -62.77
C ASP A 182 -162.66 -44.20 -62.42
N ILE A 183 -162.82 -43.02 -63.04
CA ILE A 183 -161.95 -41.85 -62.84
C ILE A 183 -162.07 -41.24 -61.44
N LEU A 184 -163.18 -41.49 -60.73
CA LEU A 184 -163.37 -40.98 -59.36
C LEU A 184 -162.50 -41.70 -58.32
N ILE A 185 -162.34 -43.03 -58.44
CA ILE A 185 -161.67 -43.85 -57.41
C ILE A 185 -160.15 -43.55 -57.37
N MET A 186 -159.48 -43.53 -58.53
CA MET A 186 -158.04 -43.25 -58.62
C MET A 186 -157.66 -41.82 -58.15
N ARG A 187 -158.60 -40.88 -58.07
CA ARG A 187 -158.32 -39.53 -57.54
C ARG A 187 -158.16 -39.51 -56.02
N GLU A 188 -158.90 -40.33 -55.27
CA GLU A 188 -158.78 -40.37 -53.81
C GLU A 188 -157.46 -40.99 -53.35
N GLU A 189 -157.00 -42.05 -54.02
CA GLU A 189 -155.75 -42.74 -53.66
C GLU A 189 -154.53 -41.84 -53.86
N ILE A 190 -154.51 -41.04 -54.93
CA ILE A 190 -153.42 -40.07 -55.20
C ILE A 190 -153.41 -38.92 -54.19
N VAL A 191 -154.56 -38.55 -53.60
CA VAL A 191 -154.62 -37.56 -52.51
C VAL A 191 -154.07 -38.15 -51.22
N LYS A 192 -154.56 -39.32 -50.79
CA LYS A 192 -154.09 -40.02 -49.58
C LYS A 192 -152.58 -40.32 -49.64
N ALA A 193 -152.07 -40.71 -50.80
CA ALA A 193 -150.63 -40.95 -51.01
C ALA A 193 -149.76 -39.67 -50.93
N LYS A 194 -150.35 -38.47 -51.11
CA LYS A 194 -149.67 -37.19 -50.91
C LYS A 194 -149.74 -36.72 -49.47
N GLU A 195 -150.87 -36.90 -48.78
CA GLU A 195 -151.05 -36.55 -47.37
C GLU A 195 -150.05 -37.33 -46.50
N ILE A 196 -149.96 -38.66 -46.65
CA ILE A 196 -148.98 -39.52 -45.94
C ILE A 196 -147.51 -39.11 -46.21
N ASN A 197 -147.23 -38.51 -47.37
CA ASN A 197 -145.90 -38.01 -47.75
C ASN A 197 -145.65 -36.57 -47.25
N LEU A 198 -146.71 -35.83 -46.90
CA LEU A 198 -146.64 -34.56 -46.20
C LEU A 198 -146.39 -34.80 -44.71
N ASP A 199 -147.17 -35.67 -44.07
CA ASP A 199 -147.07 -36.03 -42.65
C ASP A 199 -145.66 -36.51 -42.30
N LYS A 200 -145.10 -37.43 -43.10
CA LYS A 200 -143.71 -37.90 -42.92
C LYS A 200 -142.68 -36.76 -42.99
N LYS A 201 -142.86 -35.81 -43.90
CA LYS A 201 -141.96 -34.65 -44.00
C LYS A 201 -142.15 -33.67 -42.86
N GLU A 202 -143.36 -33.55 -42.31
CA GLU A 202 -143.61 -32.74 -41.13
C GLU A 202 -142.98 -33.38 -39.88
N ASP A 203 -143.01 -34.70 -39.74
CA ASP A 203 -142.34 -35.44 -38.66
C ASP A 203 -140.81 -35.43 -38.81
N ASP A 204 -140.27 -35.61 -40.02
CA ASP A 204 -138.85 -35.39 -40.30
C ASP A 204 -138.42 -33.95 -39.94
N LEU A 205 -139.26 -32.95 -40.22
CA LEU A 205 -138.99 -31.54 -39.92
C LEU A 205 -139.09 -31.25 -38.40
N LYS A 206 -140.04 -31.86 -37.68
CA LYS A 206 -140.11 -31.84 -36.21
C LYS A 206 -138.88 -32.48 -35.57
N GLU A 207 -138.39 -33.59 -36.12
CA GLU A 207 -137.19 -34.28 -35.64
C GLU A 207 -135.92 -33.47 -35.96
N ILE A 208 -135.86 -32.80 -37.12
CA ILE A 208 -134.80 -31.83 -37.45
C ILE A 208 -134.84 -30.63 -36.49
N GLU A 209 -136.01 -30.03 -36.22
CA GLU A 209 -136.15 -28.95 -35.24
C GLU A 209 -135.72 -29.38 -33.84
N LYS A 210 -136.12 -30.58 -33.40
CA LYS A 210 -135.75 -31.18 -32.12
C LYS A 210 -134.24 -31.38 -32.00
N ASN A 211 -133.59 -31.88 -33.06
CA ASN A 211 -132.13 -32.02 -33.10
C ASN A 211 -131.42 -30.66 -33.22
N LEU A 212 -132.02 -29.66 -33.87
CA LEU A 212 -131.46 -28.30 -33.98
C LEU A 212 -131.57 -27.54 -32.65
N ARG A 213 -132.70 -27.65 -31.93
CA ARG A 213 -132.86 -27.16 -30.55
C ARG A 213 -131.88 -27.86 -29.60
N LYS A 214 -131.66 -29.17 -29.76
CA LYS A 214 -130.64 -29.91 -28.99
C LYS A 214 -129.23 -29.40 -29.31
N MET A 215 -128.86 -29.21 -30.57
CA MET A 215 -127.57 -28.63 -30.95
C MET A 215 -127.40 -27.20 -30.41
N GLN A 216 -128.46 -26.38 -30.38
CA GLN A 216 -128.42 -25.05 -29.75
C GLN A 216 -128.19 -25.14 -28.23
N GLN A 217 -128.81 -26.10 -27.54
CA GLN A 217 -128.57 -26.36 -26.12
C GLN A 217 -127.15 -26.90 -25.86
N ASP A 218 -126.67 -27.84 -26.66
CA ASP A 218 -125.31 -28.40 -26.56
C ASP A 218 -124.23 -27.35 -26.89
N LEU A 219 -124.49 -26.44 -27.85
CA LEU A 219 -123.62 -25.29 -28.14
C LEU A 219 -123.62 -24.28 -27.00
N LYS A 220 -124.80 -23.91 -26.47
CA LYS A 220 -124.87 -23.00 -25.32
C LYS A 220 -124.23 -23.59 -24.05
N ALA A 221 -124.39 -24.89 -23.80
CA ALA A 221 -123.72 -25.56 -22.68
C ALA A 221 -122.18 -25.57 -22.85
N LYS A 222 -121.67 -25.61 -24.09
CA LYS A 222 -120.24 -25.42 -24.40
C LYS A 222 -119.80 -23.97 -24.25
N GLU A 223 -120.61 -23.01 -24.67
CA GLU A 223 -120.38 -21.57 -24.50
C GLU A 223 -120.31 -21.19 -23.00
N ASP A 224 -121.31 -21.58 -22.22
CA ASP A 224 -121.36 -21.37 -20.76
C ASP A 224 -120.18 -22.08 -20.04
N LYS A 225 -119.67 -23.20 -20.59
CA LYS A 225 -118.48 -23.90 -20.07
C LYS A 225 -117.20 -23.16 -20.45
N LEU A 226 -117.04 -22.73 -21.70
CA LEU A 226 -115.87 -21.99 -22.17
C LEU A 226 -115.76 -20.62 -21.49
N GLU A 227 -116.87 -19.94 -21.19
CA GLU A 227 -116.84 -18.67 -20.45
C GLU A 227 -116.49 -18.87 -18.97
N ARG A 228 -116.86 -20.02 -18.38
CA ARG A 228 -116.36 -20.44 -17.05
C ARG A 228 -114.86 -20.73 -17.08
N GLU A 229 -114.39 -21.58 -18.01
CA GLU A 229 -112.96 -21.89 -18.16
C GLU A 229 -112.13 -20.62 -18.45
N ARG A 230 -112.65 -19.69 -19.27
CA ARG A 230 -112.06 -18.37 -19.52
C ARG A 230 -112.03 -17.49 -18.28
N SER A 231 -113.09 -17.47 -17.48
CA SER A 231 -113.16 -16.71 -16.22
C SER A 231 -112.16 -17.26 -15.19
N GLU A 232 -112.09 -18.58 -15.03
CA GLU A 232 -111.13 -19.27 -14.16
C GLU A 232 -109.68 -19.01 -14.60
N LEU A 233 -109.39 -19.09 -15.91
CA LEU A 233 -108.07 -18.72 -16.46
C LEU A 233 -107.72 -17.25 -16.24
N VAL A 234 -108.66 -16.32 -16.39
CA VAL A 234 -108.44 -14.90 -16.11
C VAL A 234 -108.16 -14.65 -14.62
N ILE A 235 -108.82 -15.37 -13.71
CA ILE A 235 -108.55 -15.30 -12.27
C ILE A 235 -107.17 -15.89 -11.96
N ALA A 236 -106.82 -17.05 -12.53
CA ALA A 236 -105.53 -17.70 -12.34
C ALA A 236 -104.37 -16.84 -12.85
N LEU A 237 -104.50 -16.23 -14.04
CA LEU A 237 -103.49 -15.34 -14.61
C LEU A 237 -103.33 -14.04 -13.80
N LYS A 238 -104.41 -13.49 -13.23
CA LYS A 238 -104.32 -12.36 -12.29
C LYS A 238 -103.56 -12.74 -11.02
N ALA A 239 -103.91 -13.86 -10.38
CA ALA A 239 -103.24 -14.34 -9.18
C ALA A 239 -101.75 -14.67 -9.44
N GLN A 240 -101.43 -15.19 -10.63
CA GLN A 240 -100.05 -15.40 -11.06
C GLN A 240 -99.30 -14.07 -11.26
N ASN A 241 -99.90 -13.08 -11.93
CA ASN A 241 -99.31 -11.76 -12.11
C ASN A 241 -99.06 -11.07 -10.77
N GLU A 242 -100.03 -11.02 -9.87
CA GLU A 242 -99.85 -10.48 -8.51
C GLU A 242 -98.71 -11.20 -7.75
N THR A 243 -98.56 -12.52 -7.97
CA THR A 243 -97.48 -13.29 -7.33
C THR A 243 -96.12 -12.94 -7.93
N MET A 244 -96.03 -12.75 -9.24
CA MET A 244 -94.81 -12.30 -9.92
C MET A 244 -94.44 -10.86 -9.54
N GLU A 245 -95.42 -9.95 -9.44
CA GLU A 245 -95.21 -8.57 -8.97
C GLU A 245 -94.69 -8.54 -7.52
N ARG A 246 -95.28 -9.32 -6.61
CA ARG A 246 -94.79 -9.49 -5.23
C ARG A 246 -93.36 -10.05 -5.20
N GLN A 247 -93.05 -11.03 -6.05
CA GLN A 247 -91.69 -11.59 -6.16
C GLN A 247 -90.67 -10.58 -6.71
N LEU A 248 -91.05 -9.78 -7.71
CA LEU A 248 -90.21 -8.71 -8.24
C LEU A 248 -89.96 -7.61 -7.20
N SER A 249 -91.00 -7.13 -6.53
CA SER A 249 -90.87 -6.13 -5.45
C SER A 249 -89.98 -6.64 -4.32
N ALA A 250 -90.16 -7.88 -3.84
CA ALA A 250 -89.31 -8.46 -2.81
C ALA A 250 -87.85 -8.67 -3.27
N ARG A 251 -87.64 -9.01 -4.55
CA ARG A 251 -86.30 -9.12 -5.15
C ARG A 251 -85.61 -7.77 -5.25
N ASP A 252 -86.34 -6.71 -5.58
CA ASP A 252 -85.76 -5.38 -5.73
C ASP A 252 -85.59 -4.67 -4.38
N GLU A 253 -86.47 -4.91 -3.41
CA GLU A 253 -86.25 -4.56 -2.00
C GLU A 253 -84.97 -5.20 -1.44
N THR A 254 -84.75 -6.50 -1.68
CA THR A 254 -83.56 -7.21 -1.18
C THR A 254 -82.28 -6.73 -1.85
N LYS A 255 -82.29 -6.46 -3.17
CA LYS A 255 -81.18 -5.75 -3.85
C LYS A 255 -80.94 -4.37 -3.24
N MET A 256 -81.98 -3.57 -3.01
CA MET A 256 -81.85 -2.21 -2.48
C MET A 256 -81.30 -2.21 -1.05
N ARG A 257 -81.72 -3.15 -0.20
CA ARG A 257 -81.12 -3.37 1.14
C ARG A 257 -79.65 -3.77 1.04
N GLN A 258 -79.28 -4.66 0.11
CA GLN A 258 -77.89 -5.05 -0.11
C GLN A 258 -77.04 -3.85 -0.57
N LEU A 259 -77.50 -3.09 -1.57
CA LEU A 259 -76.82 -1.88 -2.02
C LEU A 259 -76.69 -0.82 -0.92
N GLN A 260 -77.68 -0.68 -0.03
CA GLN A 260 -77.58 0.19 1.15
C GLN A 260 -76.51 -0.28 2.14
N ILE A 261 -76.40 -1.59 2.37
CA ILE A 261 -75.35 -2.19 3.21
C ILE A 261 -73.96 -1.97 2.60
N ASP A 262 -73.80 -2.18 1.30
CA ASP A 262 -72.50 -2.05 0.64
C ASP A 262 -72.09 -0.57 0.49
N ILE A 263 -73.04 0.35 0.29
CA ILE A 263 -72.80 1.81 0.39
C ILE A 263 -72.41 2.21 1.83
N ALA A 264 -72.95 1.55 2.86
CA ALA A 264 -72.56 1.83 4.24
C ALA A 264 -71.11 1.38 4.52
N LYS A 265 -70.74 0.16 4.13
CA LYS A 265 -69.35 -0.34 4.25
C LYS A 265 -68.34 0.54 3.51
N LEU A 266 -68.62 0.89 2.25
CA LEU A 266 -67.72 1.75 1.47
C LEU A 266 -67.54 3.15 2.10
N ARG A 267 -68.52 3.64 2.87
CA ARG A 267 -68.38 4.89 3.64
C ARG A 267 -67.55 4.73 4.92
N GLU A 268 -67.62 3.56 5.56
CA GLU A 268 -66.80 3.19 6.71
C GLU A 268 -65.34 3.01 6.29
N GLU A 269 -65.10 2.25 5.22
CA GLU A 269 -63.80 2.03 4.58
C GLU A 269 -63.16 3.36 4.10
N MET A 270 -63.90 4.23 3.40
CA MET A 270 -63.43 5.58 3.04
C MET A 270 -63.21 6.49 4.27
N GLY A 271 -63.82 6.17 5.42
CA GLY A 271 -63.57 6.85 6.69
C GLY A 271 -62.20 6.47 7.25
N THR A 272 -61.94 5.17 7.38
CA THR A 272 -60.65 4.65 7.86
C THR A 272 -59.50 5.02 6.93
N ASP A 273 -59.69 4.93 5.60
CA ASP A 273 -58.69 5.35 4.61
C ASP A 273 -58.33 6.85 4.72
N LYS A 274 -59.29 7.69 5.15
CA LYS A 274 -59.07 9.11 5.39
C LYS A 274 -58.27 9.35 6.68
N GLU A 275 -58.63 8.65 7.76
CA GLU A 275 -57.93 8.75 9.05
C GLU A 275 -56.49 8.25 8.95
N ASP A 276 -56.26 7.09 8.32
CA ASP A 276 -54.92 6.56 8.03
C ASP A 276 -54.11 7.52 7.14
N ARG A 277 -54.74 8.16 6.16
CA ARG A 277 -54.08 9.16 5.32
C ARG A 277 -53.68 10.42 6.09
N GLU A 278 -54.49 10.88 7.03
CA GLU A 278 -54.17 12.03 7.88
C GLU A 278 -52.99 11.69 8.82
N VAL A 279 -52.99 10.51 9.45
CA VAL A 279 -51.88 10.00 10.27
C VAL A 279 -50.59 9.79 9.45
N LEU A 280 -50.69 9.36 8.18
CA LEU A 280 -49.54 9.24 7.29
C LEU A 280 -49.00 10.61 6.83
N HIS A 281 -49.85 11.63 6.72
CA HIS A 281 -49.43 12.98 6.39
C HIS A 281 -48.68 13.64 7.56
N GLU A 282 -49.19 13.51 8.79
CA GLU A 282 -48.50 14.00 10.00
C GLU A 282 -47.09 13.40 10.11
N LYS A 283 -46.95 12.08 9.95
CA LYS A 283 -45.65 11.39 9.95
C LYS A 283 -44.74 11.80 8.79
N PHE A 284 -45.29 12.20 7.64
CA PHE A 284 -44.50 12.73 6.53
C PHE A 284 -43.91 14.10 6.89
N GLU A 285 -44.69 15.00 7.48
CA GLU A 285 -44.22 16.30 7.95
C GLU A 285 -43.18 16.14 9.08
N GLU A 286 -43.40 15.23 10.05
CA GLU A 286 -42.41 14.90 11.09
C GLU A 286 -41.08 14.44 10.48
N HIS A 287 -41.12 13.52 9.51
CA HIS A 287 -39.93 13.03 8.82
C HIS A 287 -39.26 14.13 7.98
N GLN A 288 -40.01 15.02 7.34
CA GLN A 288 -39.42 16.16 6.60
C GLN A 288 -38.67 17.10 7.55
N ASN A 289 -39.27 17.48 8.68
CA ASN A 289 -38.62 18.32 9.70
C ASN A 289 -37.34 17.68 10.25
N ILE A 290 -37.34 16.34 10.44
CA ILE A 290 -36.13 15.60 10.84
C ILE A 290 -35.05 15.62 9.75
N VAL A 291 -35.42 15.47 8.47
CA VAL A 291 -34.47 15.59 7.35
C VAL A 291 -33.89 17.00 7.25
N GLU A 292 -34.67 18.04 7.52
CA GLU A 292 -34.20 19.43 7.52
C GLU A 292 -33.24 19.73 8.70
N ASP A 293 -33.49 19.23 9.91
CA ASP A 293 -32.51 19.30 11.03
C ASP A 293 -31.23 18.53 10.71
N LEU A 294 -31.34 17.29 10.25
CA LEU A 294 -30.17 16.45 9.95
C LEU A 294 -29.32 17.07 8.83
N THR A 295 -29.94 17.62 7.77
CA THR A 295 -29.23 18.37 6.72
C THR A 295 -28.56 19.63 7.29
N SER A 296 -29.26 20.36 8.16
CA SER A 296 -28.75 21.55 8.86
C SER A 296 -27.65 21.24 9.89
N ARG A 297 -27.45 19.97 10.26
CA ARG A 297 -26.40 19.49 11.17
C ARG A 297 -25.22 18.91 10.41
N VAL A 298 -25.46 18.14 9.35
CA VAL A 298 -24.42 17.63 8.43
C VAL A 298 -23.63 18.81 7.86
N THR A 299 -24.30 19.80 7.26
CA THR A 299 -23.65 21.00 6.73
C THR A 299 -22.82 21.77 7.77
N LYS A 300 -23.29 21.89 9.02
CA LYS A 300 -22.51 22.51 10.11
C LYS A 300 -21.29 21.69 10.53
N MET A 301 -21.37 20.36 10.45
CA MET A 301 -20.24 19.47 10.73
C MET A 301 -19.23 19.47 9.57
N GLU A 302 -19.69 19.55 8.32
CA GLU A 302 -18.86 19.70 7.12
C GLU A 302 -18.06 21.00 7.20
N TYR A 303 -18.71 22.16 7.36
CA TYR A 303 -18.02 23.46 7.52
C TYR A 303 -17.01 23.48 8.68
N LYS A 304 -17.31 22.80 9.81
CA LYS A 304 -16.36 22.69 10.91
C LYS A 304 -15.18 21.77 10.56
N SER A 305 -15.44 20.63 9.91
CA SER A 305 -14.40 19.71 9.46
C SER A 305 -13.46 20.39 8.46
N ASP A 306 -13.99 21.23 7.56
CA ASP A 306 -13.20 22.01 6.61
C ASP A 306 -12.33 23.05 7.33
N GLU A 307 -12.84 23.78 8.33
CA GLU A 307 -12.00 24.74 9.09
C GLU A 307 -10.96 24.03 9.97
N ASP A 308 -11.35 22.96 10.68
CA ASP A 308 -10.43 22.15 11.48
C ASP A 308 -9.30 21.55 10.58
N GLU A 309 -9.63 21.05 9.37
CA GLU A 309 -8.64 20.57 8.40
C GLU A 309 -7.75 21.71 7.87
N ASN A 310 -8.32 22.86 7.52
CA ASN A 310 -7.56 24.02 7.05
C ASN A 310 -6.66 24.60 8.16
N GLN A 311 -7.03 24.50 9.44
CA GLN A 311 -6.16 24.84 10.56
C GLN A 311 -4.98 23.86 10.66
N LEU A 312 -5.25 22.55 10.69
CA LEU A 312 -4.19 21.53 10.73
C LEU A 312 -3.23 21.63 9.53
N ARG A 313 -3.72 21.98 8.33
CA ARG A 313 -2.89 22.25 7.15
C ARG A 313 -1.96 23.45 7.33
N ARG A 314 -2.41 24.52 8.00
CA ARG A 314 -1.57 25.69 8.35
C ARG A 314 -0.48 25.28 9.35
N GLU A 315 -0.87 24.67 10.47
CA GLU A 315 0.04 24.22 11.53
C GLU A 315 1.12 23.25 11.00
N ILE A 316 0.75 22.28 10.15
CA ILE A 316 1.70 21.36 9.51
C ILE A 316 2.67 22.10 8.59
N THR A 317 2.22 23.13 7.87
CA THR A 317 3.08 23.92 6.97
C THR A 317 4.05 24.80 7.76
N GLU A 318 3.58 25.42 8.85
CA GLU A 318 4.42 26.23 9.75
C GLU A 318 5.50 25.38 10.43
N LEU A 319 5.13 24.22 10.99
CA LEU A 319 6.08 23.26 11.58
C LEU A 319 7.10 22.71 10.57
N GLN A 320 6.71 22.54 9.30
CA GLN A 320 7.64 22.15 8.23
C GLN A 320 8.65 23.26 7.92
N LEU A 321 8.23 24.53 7.90
CA LEU A 321 9.11 25.68 7.69
C LEU A 321 10.07 25.88 8.87
N GLU A 322 9.60 25.75 10.11
CA GLU A 322 10.45 25.79 11.30
C GLU A 322 11.48 24.66 11.31
N LEU A 323 11.07 23.43 10.99
CA LEU A 323 11.97 22.28 10.90
C LEU A 323 13.04 22.48 9.83
N GLU A 324 12.70 22.99 8.64
CA GLU A 324 13.67 23.23 7.57
C GLU A 324 14.65 24.36 7.92
N LYS A 325 14.16 25.42 8.58
CA LYS A 325 15.01 26.49 9.14
C LYS A 325 16.03 25.91 10.12
N VAL A 326 15.59 25.12 11.10
CA VAL A 326 16.46 24.51 12.12
C VAL A 326 17.48 23.55 11.49
N LYS A 327 17.14 22.81 10.43
CA LYS A 327 18.12 22.04 9.66
C LYS A 327 19.19 22.95 9.05
N SER A 328 18.79 24.02 8.34
CA SER A 328 19.75 24.93 7.69
C SER A 328 20.68 25.61 8.71
N GLU A 329 20.18 25.97 9.88
CA GLU A 329 20.99 26.53 10.97
C GLU A 329 22.00 25.49 11.49
N PHE A 330 21.61 24.22 11.68
CA PHE A 330 22.56 23.15 12.04
C PHE A 330 23.55 22.78 10.91
N GLU A 331 23.15 22.85 9.64
CA GLU A 331 24.06 22.62 8.51
C GLU A 331 25.11 23.74 8.40
N GLU A 332 24.74 25.00 8.62
CA GLU A 332 25.69 26.12 8.70
C GLU A 332 26.65 25.97 9.90
N GLU A 333 26.16 25.59 11.08
CA GLU A 333 27.01 25.32 12.26
C GLU A 333 27.99 24.16 12.01
N LEU A 334 27.53 23.06 11.40
CA LEU A 334 28.35 21.89 11.10
C LEU A 334 29.46 22.24 10.09
N ASN A 335 29.14 22.95 9.01
CA ASN A 335 30.13 23.45 8.04
C ASN A 335 31.13 24.41 8.69
N SER A 336 30.68 25.26 9.63
CA SER A 336 31.54 26.15 10.41
C SER A 336 32.51 25.37 11.31
N LEU A 337 32.04 24.30 11.97
CA LEU A 337 32.84 23.44 12.84
C LEU A 337 33.84 22.60 12.06
N GLU A 338 33.44 21.99 10.93
CA GLU A 338 34.36 21.29 10.03
C GLU A 338 35.51 22.19 9.55
N SER A 339 35.20 23.44 9.21
CA SER A 339 36.20 24.41 8.76
C SER A 339 37.21 24.74 9.87
N LYS A 340 36.74 24.92 11.10
CA LYS A 340 37.60 25.13 12.30
C LYS A 340 38.43 23.89 12.64
N ILE A 341 37.89 22.68 12.47
CA ILE A 341 38.65 21.43 12.66
C ILE A 341 39.80 21.36 11.66
N LYS A 342 39.53 21.57 10.37
CA LYS A 342 40.55 21.57 9.31
C LYS A 342 41.63 22.64 9.55
N GLU A 343 41.27 23.81 10.08
CA GLU A 343 42.25 24.83 10.50
C GLU A 343 43.16 24.31 11.64
N LYS A 344 42.59 23.72 12.70
CA LYS A 344 43.37 23.21 13.84
C LYS A 344 44.18 21.95 13.54
N GLU A 345 43.76 21.14 12.58
CA GLU A 345 44.58 20.04 12.04
C GLU A 345 45.83 20.58 11.32
N ASN A 346 45.67 21.62 10.49
CA ASN A 346 46.79 22.29 9.82
C ASN A 346 47.75 23.00 10.80
N GLU A 347 47.23 23.64 11.85
CA GLU A 347 48.06 24.18 12.94
C GLU A 347 48.84 23.06 13.66
N SER A 348 48.18 21.93 13.95
CA SER A 348 48.80 20.76 14.58
C SER A 348 49.91 20.16 13.72
N GLU A 349 49.69 20.03 12.42
CA GLU A 349 50.68 19.62 11.41
C GLU A 349 51.91 20.53 11.41
N LYS A 350 51.71 21.86 11.45
CA LYS A 350 52.79 22.83 11.48
C LYS A 350 53.61 22.69 12.78
N LEU A 351 52.95 22.68 13.94
CA LEU A 351 53.61 22.52 15.24
C LEU A 351 54.39 21.20 15.35
N LYS A 352 53.90 20.11 14.74
CA LYS A 352 54.63 18.83 14.65
C LYS A 352 55.92 18.94 13.82
N LYS A 353 55.94 19.77 12.77
CA LYS A 353 57.14 20.05 11.95
C LYS A 353 58.11 20.93 12.74
N ASP A 354 57.64 22.03 13.30
CA ASP A 354 58.43 22.97 14.12
C ASP A 354 59.13 22.26 15.30
N VAL A 355 58.41 21.39 16.04
CA VAL A 355 58.97 20.59 17.15
C VAL A 355 60.04 19.59 16.67
N LYS A 356 59.88 19.00 15.48
CA LYS A 356 60.88 18.09 14.89
C LYS A 356 62.17 18.84 14.51
N GLU A 357 62.04 20.05 13.97
CA GLU A 357 63.19 20.90 13.62
C GLU A 357 63.92 21.41 14.86
N LEU A 358 63.18 21.89 15.87
CA LEU A 358 63.76 22.28 17.18
C LEU A 358 64.49 21.11 17.86
N LYS A 359 63.92 19.89 17.82
CA LYS A 359 64.58 18.69 18.36
C LYS A 359 65.87 18.34 17.62
N ASN A 360 65.89 18.45 16.30
CA ASN A 360 67.11 18.25 15.50
C ASN A 360 68.17 19.33 15.79
N SER A 361 67.76 20.60 15.92
CA SER A 361 68.64 21.71 16.29
C SER A 361 69.25 21.51 17.69
N SER A 362 68.42 21.11 18.66
CA SER A 362 68.86 20.79 20.02
C SER A 362 69.88 19.64 20.04
N ASN A 363 69.65 18.55 19.31
CA ASN A 363 70.62 17.45 19.18
C ASN A 363 71.95 17.91 18.56
N ASN A 364 71.90 18.78 17.53
CA ASN A 364 73.10 19.32 16.90
C ASN A 364 73.90 20.22 17.87
N LEU A 365 73.22 21.04 18.68
CA LEU A 365 73.84 21.85 19.73
C LEU A 365 74.44 20.99 20.84
N GLN A 366 73.74 19.92 21.27
CA GLN A 366 74.25 18.95 22.24
C GLN A 366 75.59 18.34 21.77
N ASN A 367 75.64 17.87 20.53
CA ASN A 367 76.85 17.31 19.92
C ASN A 367 77.97 18.36 19.78
N ARG A 368 77.62 19.60 19.45
CA ARG A 368 78.56 20.73 19.36
C ARG A 368 79.19 21.05 20.73
N VAL A 369 78.41 21.00 21.81
CA VAL A 369 78.91 21.21 23.19
C VAL A 369 79.89 20.09 23.58
N VAL A 370 79.54 18.81 23.38
CA VAL A 370 80.43 17.69 23.70
C VAL A 370 81.78 17.80 22.96
N PHE A 371 81.76 18.12 21.66
CA PHE A 371 82.98 18.34 20.89
C PHE A 371 83.84 19.52 21.39
N LEU A 372 83.20 20.61 21.84
CA LEU A 372 83.90 21.76 22.43
C LEU A 372 84.48 21.43 23.80
N GLU A 373 83.79 20.65 24.65
CA GLU A 373 84.33 20.17 25.91
C GLU A 373 85.53 19.24 25.72
N GLU A 374 85.50 18.33 24.74
CA GLU A 374 86.64 17.46 24.41
C GLU A 374 87.85 18.25 23.93
N ASN A 375 87.64 19.28 23.10
CA ASN A 375 88.73 20.13 22.63
C ASN A 375 89.26 21.05 23.75
N LYS A 376 88.41 21.53 24.65
CA LYS A 376 88.86 22.23 25.87
C LYS A 376 89.75 21.30 26.72
N LYS A 377 89.32 20.05 26.95
CA LYS A 377 90.11 19.02 27.68
C LYS A 377 91.43 18.64 27.00
N LYS A 378 91.66 19.00 25.72
CA LYS A 378 92.97 18.91 25.04
C LYS A 378 93.79 20.16 25.28
N ALA A 379 93.23 21.35 25.04
CA ALA A 379 93.89 22.64 25.27
C ALA A 379 94.31 22.85 26.73
N ASP A 380 93.48 22.42 27.70
CA ASP A 380 93.80 22.42 29.13
C ASP A 380 95.08 21.58 29.39
N LYS A 381 95.17 20.37 28.81
CA LYS A 381 96.34 19.47 28.95
C LYS A 381 97.59 19.95 28.22
N GLU A 382 97.42 20.62 27.08
CA GLU A 382 98.51 21.26 26.35
C GLU A 382 99.06 22.44 27.18
N THR A 383 98.18 23.20 27.84
CA THR A 383 98.56 24.26 28.80
C THR A 383 99.31 23.67 30.00
N ASP A 384 98.79 22.61 30.65
CA ASP A 384 99.46 21.87 31.73
C ASP A 384 100.87 21.37 31.34
N ALA A 385 101.11 21.10 30.05
CA ALA A 385 102.38 20.64 29.52
C ALA A 385 103.35 21.80 29.26
N TYR A 386 102.86 22.91 28.67
CA TYR A 386 103.67 24.11 28.48
C TYR A 386 104.05 24.78 29.81
N GLU A 387 103.17 24.78 30.82
CA GLU A 387 103.52 25.31 32.15
C GLU A 387 104.65 24.52 32.81
N LYS A 388 104.66 23.19 32.68
CA LYS A 388 105.78 22.35 33.15
C LYS A 388 107.08 22.63 32.40
N GLN A 389 107.02 22.73 31.07
CA GLN A 389 108.19 23.11 30.27
C GLN A 389 108.74 24.50 30.67
N ILE A 390 107.86 25.45 31.00
CA ILE A 390 108.28 26.78 31.48
C ILE A 390 108.95 26.71 32.86
N ILE A 391 108.54 25.79 33.74
CA ILE A 391 109.21 25.55 35.03
C ILE A 391 110.58 24.89 34.78
N GLU A 392 110.63 23.78 34.04
CA GLU A 392 111.87 23.07 33.69
C GLU A 392 112.91 23.99 33.02
N LEU A 393 112.48 24.90 32.14
CA LEU A 393 113.35 25.89 31.49
C LEU A 393 113.80 27.02 32.43
N LYS A 394 113.01 27.38 33.46
CA LYS A 394 113.44 28.34 34.50
C LYS A 394 114.48 27.73 35.43
N ASP A 395 114.24 26.51 35.89
CA ASP A 395 115.17 25.78 36.76
C ASP A 395 116.52 25.56 36.05
N LEU A 396 116.47 25.22 34.75
CA LEU A 396 117.66 25.12 33.90
C LEU A 396 118.35 26.48 33.67
N LEU A 397 117.59 27.58 33.53
CA LEU A 397 118.14 28.93 33.40
C LEU A 397 118.84 29.36 34.69
N GLU A 398 118.22 29.18 35.85
CA GLU A 398 118.80 29.51 37.15
C GLU A 398 120.08 28.69 37.41
N GLN A 399 120.08 27.39 37.08
CA GLN A 399 121.29 26.56 37.12
C GLN A 399 122.38 27.10 36.19
N LYS A 400 122.04 27.61 35.00
CA LYS A 400 123.02 28.16 34.06
C LYS A 400 123.53 29.53 34.47
N GLU A 401 122.69 30.40 35.02
CA GLU A 401 123.11 31.67 35.61
C GLU A 401 124.05 31.44 36.80
N GLN A 402 123.76 30.44 37.64
CA GLN A 402 124.63 30.07 38.76
C GLN A 402 125.99 29.52 38.28
N GLN A 403 126.01 28.63 37.30
CA GLN A 403 127.26 28.15 36.67
C GLN A 403 128.07 29.29 36.04
N CYS A 404 127.41 30.29 35.44
CA CYS A 404 128.09 31.47 34.90
C CYS A 404 128.71 32.35 36.00
N LYS A 405 128.10 32.47 37.18
CA LYS A 405 128.69 33.18 38.33
C LYS A 405 129.93 32.43 38.83
N GLU A 406 129.81 31.13 39.09
CA GLU A 406 130.92 30.27 39.56
C GLU A 406 132.12 30.31 38.60
N ILE A 407 131.87 30.26 37.28
CA ILE A 407 132.92 30.42 36.26
C ILE A 407 133.50 31.85 36.26
N SER A 408 132.69 32.89 36.48
CA SER A 408 133.17 34.27 36.53
C SER A 408 133.98 34.59 37.79
N GLU A 409 133.63 33.98 38.93
CA GLU A 409 134.36 34.08 40.19
C GLU A 409 135.71 33.36 40.07
N HIS A 410 135.72 32.10 39.61
CA HIS A 410 136.97 31.39 39.31
C HIS A 410 137.84 32.10 38.28
N LEU A 411 137.25 32.73 37.25
CA LEU A 411 138.02 33.48 36.27
C LEU A 411 138.67 34.70 36.93
N ALA A 412 137.95 35.48 37.73
CA ALA A 412 138.50 36.60 38.49
C ALA A 412 139.63 36.17 39.46
N ASP A 413 139.47 35.04 40.16
CA ASP A 413 140.53 34.45 41.00
C ASP A 413 141.78 34.14 40.18
N THR A 414 141.64 33.47 39.02
CA THR A 414 142.79 33.16 38.14
C THR A 414 143.41 34.39 37.47
N GLU A 415 142.65 35.47 37.27
CA GLU A 415 143.19 36.76 36.82
C GLU A 415 144.00 37.46 37.92
N ALA A 416 143.59 37.34 39.20
CA ALA A 416 144.36 37.81 40.35
C ALA A 416 145.64 36.98 40.54
N GLU A 417 145.56 35.64 40.53
CA GLU A 417 146.75 34.77 40.59
C GLU A 417 147.75 35.08 39.45
N ARG A 418 147.25 35.32 38.24
CA ARG A 418 148.07 35.74 37.09
C ARG A 418 148.80 37.05 37.37
N ASP A 419 148.12 38.04 37.97
CA ASP A 419 148.71 39.37 38.18
C ASP A 419 149.70 39.37 39.36
N ASP A 420 149.43 38.62 40.43
CA ASP A 420 150.39 38.33 41.51
C ASP A 420 151.66 37.65 40.95
N LEU A 421 151.49 36.62 40.10
CA LEU A 421 152.61 35.95 39.42
C LEU A 421 153.34 36.87 38.44
N ALA A 422 152.64 37.80 37.78
CA ALA A 422 153.24 38.79 36.90
C ALA A 422 154.07 39.82 37.68
N GLU A 423 153.61 40.24 38.86
CA GLU A 423 154.39 41.06 39.79
C GLU A 423 155.59 40.28 40.35
N GLU A 424 155.44 39.02 40.77
CA GLU A 424 156.58 38.21 41.23
C GLU A 424 157.63 38.07 40.11
N VAL A 425 157.21 37.78 38.88
CA VAL A 425 158.08 37.72 37.71
C VAL A 425 158.74 39.09 37.42
N SER A 426 158.06 40.21 37.69
CA SER A 426 158.64 41.56 37.56
C SER A 426 159.71 41.81 38.62
N ASN A 427 159.40 41.52 39.89
CA ASN A 427 160.32 41.62 41.03
C ASN A 427 161.54 40.68 40.87
N LEU A 428 161.34 39.48 40.34
CA LEU A 428 162.42 38.55 39.98
C LEU A 428 163.27 39.08 38.82
N LYS A 429 162.69 39.67 37.78
CA LYS A 429 163.45 40.34 36.69
C LYS A 429 164.28 41.50 37.22
N GLU A 430 163.72 42.32 38.10
CA GLU A 430 164.44 43.47 38.70
C GLU A 430 165.55 43.00 39.65
N ARG A 431 165.31 41.96 40.45
CA ARG A 431 166.33 41.30 41.28
C ARG A 431 167.44 40.65 40.46
N VAL A 432 167.11 40.02 39.32
CA VAL A 432 168.09 39.52 38.34
C VAL A 432 168.87 40.67 37.70
N ALA A 433 168.23 41.80 37.39
CA ALA A 433 168.92 42.98 36.88
C ALA A 433 169.89 43.59 37.92
N LYS A 434 169.50 43.65 39.20
CA LYS A 434 170.36 44.04 40.33
C LYS A 434 171.56 43.08 40.47
N LEU A 435 171.32 41.76 40.51
CA LEU A 435 172.39 40.74 40.56
C LEU A 435 173.29 40.77 39.30
N GLN A 436 172.77 41.12 38.13
CA GLN A 436 173.58 41.35 36.93
C GLN A 436 174.39 42.64 36.99
N ALA A 437 173.87 43.71 37.62
CA ALA A 437 174.61 44.95 37.86
C ALA A 437 175.73 44.72 38.88
N GLU A 438 175.45 44.04 40.00
CA GLU A 438 176.45 43.58 40.97
C GLU A 438 177.49 42.66 40.34
N ARG A 439 177.07 41.71 39.49
CA ARG A 439 178.02 40.90 38.72
C ARG A 439 178.87 41.75 37.78
N ARG A 440 178.33 42.80 37.15
CA ARG A 440 179.10 43.72 36.30
C ARG A 440 180.08 44.55 37.10
N THR A 441 179.69 45.09 38.26
CA THR A 441 180.62 45.82 39.14
C THR A 441 181.70 44.89 39.67
N LEU A 442 181.36 43.68 40.12
CA LEU A 442 182.33 42.65 40.53
C LEU A 442 183.24 42.18 39.37
N GLU A 443 182.74 42.11 38.12
CA GLU A 443 183.57 41.84 36.94
C GLU A 443 184.45 43.04 36.55
N GLN A 444 184.01 44.27 36.82
CA GLN A 444 184.80 45.49 36.66
C GLN A 444 185.86 45.63 37.75
N GLU A 445 185.55 45.35 39.02
CA GLU A 445 186.50 45.24 40.12
C GLU A 445 187.50 44.12 39.86
N LYS A 446 187.05 42.94 39.43
CA LYS A 446 187.92 41.86 38.96
C LYS A 446 188.82 42.31 37.79
N LYS A 447 188.33 43.12 36.85
CA LYS A 447 189.16 43.75 35.80
C LYS A 447 190.13 44.80 36.34
N VAL A 448 189.78 45.55 37.39
CA VAL A 448 190.68 46.53 38.04
C VAL A 448 191.78 45.82 38.84
N LEU A 449 191.43 44.74 39.54
CA LEU A 449 192.37 43.87 40.25
C LEU A 449 193.31 43.14 39.28
N LEU A 450 192.77 42.53 38.22
CA LEU A 450 193.57 41.96 37.12
C LEU A 450 194.41 43.03 36.39
N GLY A 451 193.90 44.26 36.27
CA GLY A 451 194.61 45.41 35.72
C GLY A 451 195.79 45.86 36.59
N ARG A 452 195.70 45.71 37.92
CA ARG A 452 196.82 45.89 38.85
C ARG A 452 197.81 44.72 38.83
N CYS A 453 197.38 43.52 38.47
CA CYS A 453 198.21 42.31 38.42
C CYS A 453 198.74 42.02 37.00
N ARG A 454 199.38 42.99 36.35
CA ARG A 454 199.88 42.88 34.97
C ARG A 454 201.21 42.10 34.88
N VAL A 455 201.15 40.77 34.95
CA VAL A 455 202.28 39.85 34.66
C VAL A 455 202.12 39.29 33.24
N PRO A 456 203.17 39.30 32.38
CA PRO A 456 203.05 38.87 31.00
C PRO A 456 203.19 37.34 30.83
N GLY A 457 202.24 36.69 30.16
CA GLY A 457 202.38 35.27 29.82
C GLY A 457 201.25 34.64 29.00
N TRP A 458 201.64 34.10 27.84
CA TRP A 458 201.05 32.94 27.12
C TRP A 458 199.66 33.02 26.44
N ASN A 459 199.67 32.61 25.17
CA ASN A 459 198.53 32.41 24.27
C ASN A 459 197.88 31.02 24.46
N THR A 460 196.55 30.95 24.27
CA THR A 460 195.81 30.01 23.39
C THR A 460 194.34 30.47 23.38
N ARG A 461 193.64 30.78 22.27
CA ARG A 461 193.34 30.03 21.03
C ARG A 461 192.69 28.65 21.25
N ASN A 462 191.35 28.59 21.23
CA ASN A 462 190.61 28.10 20.04
C ASN A 462 189.11 28.56 20.06
N PRO A 463 188.38 28.61 18.92
CA PRO A 463 187.01 29.20 18.86
C PRO A 463 185.90 28.31 18.24
N GLY A 464 184.64 28.76 18.40
CA GLY A 464 183.47 28.41 17.54
C GLY A 464 182.53 27.31 18.08
N GLY A 465 181.22 27.31 17.80
CA GLY A 465 180.36 28.35 17.19
C GLY A 465 179.21 27.80 16.30
N SER A 466 178.05 28.50 16.27
CA SER A 466 176.85 28.22 15.42
C SER A 466 176.03 26.94 15.76
N ARG A 467 174.74 26.76 15.37
CA ARG A 467 173.59 27.63 14.93
C ARG A 467 172.31 26.76 14.82
N ASN A 468 171.13 27.35 15.05
CA ASN A 468 169.79 26.98 14.49
C ASN A 468 169.21 25.55 14.77
N SER A 469 167.90 25.26 14.64
CA SER A 469 166.69 26.10 14.82
C SER A 469 165.59 25.34 15.62
N THR A 470 164.36 24.94 15.23
CA THR A 470 163.53 24.98 13.98
C THR A 470 162.02 24.95 14.37
N ILE A 471 161.07 24.91 13.41
CA ILE A 471 159.59 24.96 13.59
C ILE A 471 158.94 23.58 13.43
N ASN A 472 157.90 23.26 14.23
CA ASN A 472 156.64 22.55 13.87
C ASN A 472 155.88 22.10 15.15
N LYS A 473 154.55 22.10 15.21
CA LYS A 473 153.53 22.69 14.30
C LYS A 473 152.25 22.98 15.08
#